data_AF-A0A1H3J1N6-F1
#
_entry.id   AF-A0A1H3J1N6-F1
#
_cell.length_a   1.000
_cell.length_b   1.000
_cell.length_c   1.000
_cell.angle_alpha   90.00
_cell.angle_beta   90.00
_cell.angle_gamma   90.00
#
_symmetry.space_group_name_H-M   'P 1'
#
loop_
_entity.id
_entity.type
_entity.pdbx_description
1 polymer ?
#
loop_
_entity_poly.entity_id
_entity_poly.type
_entity_poly.pdbx_seq_one_letter_code
_entity_poly.pdbx_strand_id
1 'polypeptide(L)'
;MSKLPPKSRIPMLMLVFAFGGIFGFIYEEIFYRFDLGEWVKRGTTFGPWIPIYGFGGILILGLTYTVKKNPFLVFLLATVVSGILEFATGYVVLKLFGVRLWDYSTEILNWGNIGGFVCARSVLFFGISGVFLQFVVMPVFEKIEKKMPRKAWLCLCFIPAGLFIADIIVSMTCRALGIIT
;
A
#
# COMPACT_ATOMS: atom_id res chain seq x y z
N MET A 1 -3.95 -13.32 14.00
CA MET A 1 -5.30 -13.88 14.15
C MET A 1 -5.36 -15.02 15.16
N SER A 2 -4.64 -14.93 16.29
CA SER A 2 -5.09 -15.60 17.49
C SER A 2 -6.07 -14.64 18.17
N LYS A 3 -7.37 -14.94 18.02
CA LYS A 3 -8.51 -14.38 18.76
C LYS A 3 -8.95 -12.94 18.41
N LEU A 4 -9.29 -12.67 17.16
CA LEU A 4 -10.17 -11.54 16.81
C LEU A 4 -11.50 -12.09 16.26
N PRO A 5 -12.65 -11.84 16.92
CA PRO A 5 -13.96 -12.28 16.43
C PRO A 5 -14.21 -11.75 15.01
N PRO A 6 -14.92 -12.47 14.13
CA PRO A 6 -15.06 -12.13 12.71
C PRO A 6 -15.48 -10.66 12.45
N LYS A 7 -16.35 -10.10 13.30
CA LYS A 7 -16.85 -8.72 13.22
C LYS A 7 -15.81 -7.62 13.58
N SER A 8 -14.68 -7.97 14.21
CA SER A 8 -13.60 -7.02 14.56
C SER A 8 -12.52 -6.88 13.48
N ARG A 9 -12.59 -7.67 12.41
CA ARG A 9 -11.51 -7.72 11.40
C ARG A 9 -11.62 -6.64 10.35
N ILE A 10 -12.84 -6.26 9.95
CA ILE A 10 -13.07 -5.25 8.89
C ILE A 10 -12.47 -3.89 9.26
N PRO A 11 -12.72 -3.32 10.46
CA PRO A 11 -12.13 -2.03 10.83
C PRO A 11 -10.60 -2.07 10.78
N MET A 12 -9.99 -3.14 11.31
CA MET A 12 -8.54 -3.33 11.27
C MET A 12 -7.99 -3.35 9.84
N LEU A 13 -8.65 -4.07 8.92
CA LEU A 13 -8.23 -4.14 7.52
C LEU A 13 -8.36 -2.78 6.81
N MET A 14 -9.40 -2.01 7.12
CA MET A 14 -9.56 -0.64 6.59
C MET A 14 -8.45 0.30 7.09
N LEU A 15 -8.06 0.15 8.36
CA LEU A 15 -6.96 0.92 8.91
C LEU A 15 -5.62 0.52 8.29
N VAL A 16 -5.38 -0.78 8.08
CA VAL A 16 -4.19 -1.29 7.36
C VAL A 16 -4.16 -0.77 5.92
N PHE A 17 -5.30 -0.75 5.24
CA PHE A 17 -5.41 -0.17 3.89
C PHE A 17 -5.01 1.30 3.88
N ALA A 18 -5.63 2.12 4.74
CA ALA A 18 -5.38 3.54 4.81
C ALA A 18 -3.93 3.85 5.19
N PHE A 19 -3.40 3.14 6.20
CA PHE A 19 -2.01 3.25 6.61
C PHE A 19 -1.05 2.86 5.48
N GLY A 20 -1.29 1.72 4.82
CA GLY A 20 -0.47 1.26 3.70
C GLY A 20 -0.47 2.27 2.55
N GLY A 21 -1.63 2.81 2.20
CA GLY A 21 -1.75 3.83 1.16
C GLY A 21 -0.97 5.12 1.46
N ILE A 22 -1.05 5.63 2.71
CA ILE A 22 -0.29 6.82 3.14
C ILE A 22 1.20 6.51 3.26
N PHE A 23 1.56 5.35 3.81
CA PHE A 23 2.95 4.92 3.93
C PHE A 23 3.62 4.83 2.56
N GLY A 24 2.92 4.24 1.58
CA GLY A 24 3.37 4.19 0.20
C GLY A 24 3.54 5.56 -0.42
N PHE A 25 2.58 6.46 -0.19
CA PHE A 25 2.66 7.85 -0.65
C PHE A 25 3.93 8.54 -0.10
N ILE A 26 4.14 8.51 1.22
CA ILE A 26 5.31 9.13 1.86
C ILE A 26 6.61 8.52 1.32
N TYR A 27 6.65 7.19 1.18
CA TYR A 27 7.81 6.50 0.62
C TYR A 27 8.13 6.98 -0.80
N GLU A 28 7.13 7.05 -1.67
CA GLU A 28 7.32 7.46 -3.07
C GLU A 28 7.75 8.92 -3.19
N GLU A 29 7.15 9.84 -2.41
CA GLU A 29 7.58 11.24 -2.37
C GLU A 29 9.06 11.37 -2.00
N ILE A 30 9.49 10.64 -0.95
CA ILE A 30 10.87 10.65 -0.50
C ILE A 30 11.79 10.02 -1.54
N PHE A 31 11.41 8.87 -2.11
CA PHE A 31 12.22 8.17 -3.09
C PHE A 31 12.44 9.02 -4.35
N TYR A 32 11.38 9.58 -4.93
CA TYR A 32 11.51 10.40 -6.13
C TYR A 32 12.20 11.74 -5.87
N ARG A 33 12.16 12.26 -4.65
CA ARG A 33 13.00 13.40 -4.27
C ARG A 33 14.50 13.08 -4.37
N PHE A 34 14.91 11.84 -4.11
CA PHE A 34 16.28 11.37 -4.31
C PHE A 34 16.58 10.98 -5.76
N ASP A 35 15.64 10.33 -6.45
CA ASP A 35 15.80 9.85 -7.84
C ASP A 35 15.87 11.01 -8.85
N LEU A 36 14.91 11.94 -8.77
CA LEU A 36 14.73 13.02 -9.75
C LEU A 36 15.20 14.39 -9.25
N GLY A 37 15.44 14.53 -7.94
CA GLY A 37 15.81 15.82 -7.34
C GLY A 37 14.62 16.76 -7.06
N GLU A 38 13.40 16.33 -7.34
CA GLU A 38 12.18 17.13 -7.22
C GLU A 38 11.07 16.40 -6.46
N TRP A 39 10.12 17.14 -5.88
CA TRP A 39 8.94 16.55 -5.26
C TRP A 39 7.92 16.24 -6.35
N VAL A 40 7.76 14.96 -6.65
CA VAL A 40 6.82 14.49 -7.67
C VAL A 40 5.68 13.78 -6.99
N LYS A 41 4.48 14.35 -7.12
CA LYS A 41 3.27 13.75 -6.57
C LYS A 41 2.94 12.43 -7.26
N ARG A 42 3.11 11.32 -6.53
CA ARG A 42 2.77 9.98 -7.03
C ARG A 42 1.34 9.59 -6.65
N GLY A 43 0.74 8.72 -7.46
CA GLY A 43 -0.65 8.28 -7.31
C GLY A 43 -1.63 9.05 -8.19
N THR A 44 -2.86 8.55 -8.27
CA THR A 44 -3.88 9.09 -9.17
C THR A 44 -4.85 10.05 -8.50
N THR A 45 -4.94 10.09 -7.16
CA THR A 45 -5.95 10.91 -6.46
C THR A 45 -5.39 12.22 -5.89
N PHE A 46 -6.24 13.10 -5.34
CA PHE A 46 -5.78 14.37 -4.76
C PHE A 46 -5.05 14.18 -3.42
N GLY A 47 -5.52 13.26 -2.59
CA GLY A 47 -4.96 12.98 -1.28
C GLY A 47 -3.74 12.06 -1.30
N PRO A 48 -3.12 11.85 -0.12
CA PRO A 48 -1.87 11.13 0.04
C PRO A 48 -2.10 9.62 0.12
N TRP A 49 -2.66 9.02 -0.92
CA TRP A 49 -2.98 7.59 -0.93
C TRP A 49 -2.52 6.94 -2.22
N ILE A 50 -1.72 5.87 -2.09
CA ILE A 50 -1.39 5.01 -3.23
C ILE A 50 -2.07 3.64 -3.03
N PRO A 51 -3.14 3.33 -3.79
CA PRO A 51 -3.99 2.16 -3.51
C PRO A 51 -3.25 0.83 -3.51
N ILE A 52 -2.25 0.65 -4.38
CA ILE A 52 -1.49 -0.61 -4.47
C ILE A 52 -0.76 -0.93 -3.16
N TYR A 53 -0.29 0.08 -2.42
CA TYR A 53 0.35 -0.12 -1.12
C TYR A 53 -0.68 -0.52 -0.04
N GLY A 54 -1.88 0.05 -0.08
CA GLY A 54 -2.98 -0.34 0.81
C GLY A 54 -3.43 -1.78 0.58
N PHE A 55 -3.69 -2.15 -0.68
CA PHE A 55 -4.04 -3.53 -1.04
C PHE A 55 -2.88 -4.51 -0.78
N GLY A 56 -1.65 -4.10 -1.09
CA GLY A 56 -0.45 -4.87 -0.80
C GLY A 56 -0.30 -5.15 0.70
N GLY A 57 -0.53 -4.15 1.55
CA GLY A 57 -0.52 -4.32 3.02
C GLY A 57 -1.53 -5.36 3.50
N ILE A 58 -2.79 -5.29 3.00
CA ILE A 58 -3.82 -6.31 3.32
C ILE A 58 -3.37 -7.70 2.86
N LEU A 59 -2.88 -7.80 1.61
CA LEU A 59 -2.49 -9.06 1.00
C LEU A 59 -1.33 -9.72 1.76
N ILE A 60 -0.28 -8.94 2.06
CA ILE A 60 0.86 -9.36 2.86
C ILE A 60 0.37 -9.83 4.22
N LEU A 61 -0.41 -9.02 4.95
CA LEU A 61 -0.93 -9.38 6.28
C LEU A 61 -1.69 -10.70 6.28
N GLY A 62 -2.49 -10.95 5.23
CA GLY A 62 -3.24 -12.19 5.07
C GLY A 62 -2.34 -13.39 4.81
N LEU A 63 -1.42 -13.27 3.85
CA LEU A 63 -0.57 -14.39 3.39
C LEU A 63 0.58 -14.71 4.34
N THR A 64 1.10 -13.72 5.08
CA THR A 64 2.15 -13.94 6.07
C THR A 64 1.60 -14.37 7.43
N TYR A 65 0.28 -14.51 7.56
CA TYR A 65 -0.36 -14.75 8.84
C TYR A 65 0.11 -16.03 9.54
N THR A 66 0.25 -17.13 8.79
CA THR A 66 0.67 -18.44 9.32
C THR A 66 2.14 -18.45 9.75
N VAL A 67 2.97 -17.61 9.15
CA VAL A 67 4.42 -17.51 9.41
C VAL A 67 4.82 -16.28 10.23
N LYS A 68 3.86 -15.51 10.76
CA LYS A 68 4.08 -14.23 11.44
C LYS A 68 5.02 -14.25 12.66
N LYS A 69 5.45 -15.43 13.12
CA LYS A 69 6.43 -15.60 14.20
C LYS A 69 7.87 -15.60 13.70
N ASN A 70 8.09 -15.80 12.40
CA ASN A 70 9.41 -15.87 11.79
C ASN A 70 9.58 -14.66 10.84
N PRO A 71 10.34 -13.62 11.23
CA PRO A 71 10.49 -12.42 10.42
C PRO A 71 11.15 -12.69 9.06
N PHE A 72 12.02 -13.68 8.96
CA PHE A 72 12.65 -14.06 7.71
C PHE A 72 11.63 -14.66 6.72
N LEU A 73 10.74 -15.53 7.19
CA LEU A 73 9.67 -16.07 6.32
C LEU A 73 8.65 -14.99 5.92
N VAL A 74 8.33 -14.06 6.82
CA VAL A 74 7.49 -12.90 6.51
C VAL A 74 8.14 -12.06 5.41
N PHE A 75 9.43 -11.75 5.54
CA PHE A 75 10.20 -11.01 4.55
C PHE A 75 10.17 -11.69 3.17
N LEU A 76 10.47 -12.98 3.10
CA LEU A 76 10.49 -13.73 1.84
C LEU A 76 9.11 -13.76 1.18
N LEU A 77 8.05 -14.10 1.93
CA LEU A 77 6.70 -14.14 1.39
C LEU A 77 6.23 -12.75 0.96
N ALA A 78 6.48 -11.71 1.76
CA ALA A 78 6.12 -10.35 1.42
C ALA A 78 6.81 -9.91 0.11
N THR A 79 8.12 -10.18 -0.03
CA THR A 79 8.91 -9.88 -1.24
C THR A 79 8.33 -10.54 -2.48
N VAL A 80 8.04 -11.84 -2.41
CA VAL A 80 7.52 -12.60 -3.56
C VAL A 80 6.10 -12.15 -3.92
N VAL A 81 5.22 -12.04 -2.94
CA VAL A 81 3.81 -11.67 -3.15
C VAL A 81 3.69 -10.25 -3.68
N SER A 82 4.46 -9.29 -3.13
CA SER A 82 4.43 -7.92 -3.61
C SER A 82 4.94 -7.83 -5.04
N GLY A 83 6.01 -8.57 -5.38
CA GLY A 83 6.53 -8.60 -6.74
C GLY A 83 5.52 -9.13 -7.75
N ILE A 84 4.79 -10.19 -7.40
CA ILE A 84 3.67 -10.71 -8.21
C ILE A 84 2.56 -9.67 -8.33
N LEU A 85 2.16 -9.03 -7.24
CA LEU A 85 1.11 -8.01 -7.22
C LEU A 85 1.48 -6.81 -8.08
N GLU A 86 2.69 -6.28 -7.95
CA GLU A 86 3.21 -5.18 -8.76
C GLU A 86 3.20 -5.58 -10.23
N PHE A 87 3.86 -6.68 -10.59
CA PHE A 87 3.95 -7.11 -11.98
C PHE A 87 2.56 -7.30 -12.61
N ALA A 88 1.68 -8.06 -11.94
CA ALA A 88 0.35 -8.35 -12.45
C ALA A 88 -0.48 -7.07 -12.59
N THR A 89 -0.47 -6.20 -11.58
CA THR A 89 -1.24 -4.95 -11.59
C THR A 89 -0.75 -4.01 -12.69
N GLY A 90 0.57 -3.78 -12.77
CA GLY A 90 1.16 -2.92 -13.78
C GLY A 90 0.89 -3.42 -15.20
N TYR A 91 1.05 -4.74 -15.43
CA TYR A 91 0.81 -5.35 -16.73
C TYR A 91 -0.66 -5.29 -17.14
N VAL A 92 -1.59 -5.61 -16.23
CA VAL A 92 -3.04 -5.55 -16.50
C VAL A 92 -3.48 -4.12 -16.80
N VAL A 93 -3.00 -3.14 -16.02
CA VAL A 93 -3.36 -1.73 -16.25
C VAL A 93 -2.85 -1.26 -17.62
N LEU A 94 -1.60 -1.60 -17.97
CA LEU A 94 -1.06 -1.26 -19.29
C LEU A 94 -1.85 -1.91 -20.42
N LYS A 95 -2.24 -3.18 -20.29
CA LYS A 95 -2.95 -3.90 -21.34
C LYS A 95 -4.40 -3.46 -21.52
N LEU A 96 -5.11 -3.17 -20.43
CA LEU A 96 -6.54 -2.82 -20.49
C LEU A 96 -6.78 -1.33 -20.72
N PHE A 97 -5.94 -0.46 -20.15
CA PHE A 97 -6.15 0.99 -20.18
C PHE A 97 -5.12 1.73 -21.04
N GLY A 98 -4.05 1.05 -21.49
CA GLY A 98 -2.97 1.71 -22.24
C GLY A 98 -2.13 2.68 -21.40
N VAL A 99 -2.34 2.70 -20.07
CA VAL A 99 -1.68 3.64 -19.16
C VAL A 99 -0.57 2.93 -18.40
N ARG A 100 0.58 3.60 -18.30
CA ARG A 100 1.69 3.16 -17.47
C ARG A 100 1.74 3.95 -16.16
N LEU A 101 1.34 3.30 -15.06
CA LEU A 101 1.33 3.93 -13.74
C LEU A 101 2.74 4.07 -13.12
N TRP A 102 3.63 3.15 -13.44
CA TRP A 102 5.05 3.23 -13.10
C TRP A 102 5.92 2.54 -14.15
N ASP A 103 7.16 3.00 -14.25
CA ASP A 103 8.19 2.39 -15.07
C ASP A 103 9.52 2.44 -14.34
N TYR A 104 9.94 1.31 -13.79
CA TYR A 104 11.20 1.21 -13.07
C TYR A 104 12.42 1.25 -13.99
N SER A 105 12.26 1.30 -15.32
CA SER A 105 13.40 1.26 -16.25
C SER A 105 14.21 2.56 -16.23
N THR A 106 13.59 3.66 -15.81
CA THR A 106 14.18 5.00 -15.80
C THR A 106 14.75 5.43 -14.44
N GLU A 107 14.59 4.61 -13.41
CA GLU A 107 14.99 4.96 -12.04
C GLU A 107 16.45 4.58 -11.72
N ILE A 108 17.08 5.29 -10.78
CA ILE A 108 18.48 5.09 -10.39
C ILE A 108 18.76 3.71 -9.76
N LEU A 109 17.77 3.07 -9.15
CA LEU A 109 17.90 1.80 -8.42
C LEU A 109 17.04 0.71 -9.08
N ASN A 110 17.24 0.52 -10.39
CA ASN A 110 16.46 -0.37 -11.26
C ASN A 110 17.04 -1.79 -11.43
N TRP A 111 18.00 -2.22 -10.60
CA TRP A 111 18.60 -3.55 -10.77
C TRP A 111 17.56 -4.68 -10.69
N GLY A 112 17.74 -5.73 -11.50
CA GLY A 112 16.78 -6.84 -11.59
C GLY A 112 15.41 -6.42 -12.15
N ASN A 113 15.34 -5.33 -12.91
CA ASN A 113 14.11 -4.87 -13.52
C ASN A 113 13.57 -5.87 -14.55
N ILE A 114 12.27 -6.16 -14.45
CA ILE A 114 11.54 -7.00 -15.40
C ILE A 114 10.46 -6.17 -16.07
N GLY A 115 10.73 -5.79 -17.34
CA GLY A 115 9.77 -5.10 -18.20
C GLY A 115 9.32 -3.72 -17.68
N GLY A 116 10.04 -3.15 -16.71
CA GLY A 116 9.74 -1.90 -16.02
C GLY A 116 8.62 -2.01 -14.98
N PHE A 117 8.11 -3.21 -14.68
CA PHE A 117 6.98 -3.39 -13.74
C PHE A 117 7.42 -3.75 -12.33
N VAL A 118 8.55 -4.43 -12.20
CA VAL A 118 9.11 -4.86 -10.92
C VAL A 118 10.63 -4.73 -10.98
N CYS A 119 11.27 -4.41 -9.85
CA CYS A 119 12.72 -4.39 -9.73
C CYS A 119 13.14 -4.86 -8.33
N ALA A 120 14.43 -5.15 -8.13
CA ALA A 120 14.92 -5.65 -6.84
C ALA A 120 14.65 -4.65 -5.70
N ARG A 121 14.84 -3.35 -5.93
CA ARG A 121 14.53 -2.32 -4.93
C ARG A 121 13.07 -2.40 -4.48
N SER A 122 12.12 -2.45 -5.42
CA SER A 122 10.69 -2.42 -5.09
C SER A 122 10.34 -3.63 -4.21
N VAL A 123 10.69 -4.84 -4.64
CA VAL A 123 10.33 -6.07 -3.91
C VAL A 123 11.04 -6.18 -2.57
N LEU A 124 12.30 -5.75 -2.45
CA LEU A 124 13.03 -5.75 -1.18
C LEU A 124 12.44 -4.74 -0.20
N PHE A 125 12.08 -3.54 -0.68
CA PHE A 125 11.41 -2.54 0.15
C PHE A 125 10.06 -3.06 0.65
N PHE A 126 9.27 -3.70 -0.21
CA PHE A 126 8.01 -4.34 0.20
C PHE A 126 8.23 -5.50 1.18
N GLY A 127 9.29 -6.28 1.00
CA GLY A 127 9.71 -7.32 1.94
C GLY A 127 9.96 -6.76 3.34
N ILE A 128 10.77 -5.70 3.44
CA ILE A 128 11.05 -5.00 4.70
C ILE A 128 9.77 -4.40 5.27
N SER A 129 8.96 -3.76 4.43
CA SER A 129 7.69 -3.15 4.82
C SER A 129 6.69 -4.18 5.35
N GLY A 130 6.68 -5.40 4.80
CA GLY A 130 5.88 -6.52 5.29
C GLY A 130 6.28 -6.97 6.69
N VAL A 131 7.58 -7.04 6.96
CA VAL A 131 8.09 -7.29 8.33
C VAL A 131 7.69 -6.15 9.27
N PHE A 132 7.90 -4.90 8.85
CA PHE A 132 7.50 -3.73 9.63
C PHE A 132 6.00 -3.72 9.95
N LEU A 133 5.16 -4.03 8.95
CA LEU A 133 3.72 -4.17 9.12
C LEU A 133 3.39 -5.23 10.17
N GLN A 134 3.98 -6.42 10.04
CA GLN A 134 3.62 -7.57 10.87
C GLN A 134 4.10 -7.46 12.33
N PHE A 135 5.28 -6.87 12.56
CA PHE A 135 5.94 -6.85 13.86
C PHE A 135 5.90 -5.49 14.58
N VAL A 136 5.58 -4.40 13.88
CA VAL A 136 5.49 -3.06 14.49
C VAL A 136 4.07 -2.51 14.37
N VAL A 137 3.58 -2.36 13.15
CA VAL A 137 2.29 -1.68 12.89
C VAL A 137 1.13 -2.46 13.49
N MET A 138 1.05 -3.77 13.22
CA MET A 138 -0.05 -4.60 13.73
C MET A 138 -0.12 -4.64 15.26
N PRO A 139 0.98 -4.89 16.01
CA PRO A 139 0.96 -4.78 17.47
C PRO A 139 0.53 -3.39 17.99
N VAL A 140 0.95 -2.32 17.32
CA VAL A 140 0.53 -0.95 17.67
C VAL A 140 -0.99 -0.78 17.47
N PHE A 141 -1.52 -1.21 16.33
CA PHE A 141 -2.96 -1.13 16.05
C PHE A 141 -3.78 -1.97 17.02
N GLU A 142 -3.36 -3.20 17.33
CA GLU A 142 -4.01 -4.05 18.33
C GLU A 142 -3.97 -3.41 19.73
N LYS A 143 -2.90 -2.68 20.08
CA LYS A 143 -2.80 -1.95 21.35
C LYS A 143 -3.72 -0.73 21.39
N ILE A 144 -3.86 -0.01 20.28
CA ILE A 144 -4.80 1.13 20.16
C ILE A 144 -6.24 0.64 20.26
N GLU A 145 -6.60 -0.42 19.52
CA GLU A 145 -7.92 -1.03 19.54
C GLU A 145 -8.35 -1.42 20.96
N LYS A 146 -7.45 -2.03 21.74
CA LYS A 146 -7.73 -2.44 23.13
C LYS A 146 -7.91 -1.28 24.11
N LYS A 147 -7.28 -0.13 23.84
CA LYS A 147 -7.31 1.04 24.73
C LYS A 147 -8.44 2.01 24.42
N MET A 148 -8.93 2.02 23.19
CA MET A 148 -9.93 2.99 22.74
C MET A 148 -11.37 2.50 22.99
N PRO A 149 -12.31 3.42 23.29
CA PRO A 149 -13.73 3.13 23.21
C PRO A 149 -14.12 2.68 21.79
N ARG A 150 -15.07 1.73 21.70
CA ARG A 150 -15.47 1.14 20.41
C ARG A 150 -15.87 2.17 19.35
N LYS A 151 -16.59 3.23 19.72
CA LYS A 151 -16.99 4.29 18.78
C LYS A 151 -15.78 5.01 18.19
N ALA A 152 -14.80 5.38 19.03
CA ALA A 152 -13.58 6.04 18.58
C ALA A 152 -12.74 5.14 17.66
N TRP A 153 -12.63 3.84 18.00
CA TRP A 153 -11.95 2.86 17.15
C TRP A 153 -12.60 2.75 15.75
N LEU A 154 -13.93 2.68 15.70
CA LEU A 154 -14.66 2.64 14.42
C LEU A 154 -14.44 3.93 13.63
N CYS A 155 -14.52 5.11 14.26
CA CYS A 155 -14.21 6.37 13.58
C CYS A 155 -12.79 6.37 12.99
N LEU A 156 -11.80 5.95 13.77
CA LEU A 156 -10.40 5.87 13.32
C LEU A 156 -10.22 4.96 12.09
N CYS A 157 -10.96 3.86 12.01
CA CYS A 157 -10.85 2.91 10.89
C CYS A 157 -11.65 3.36 9.65
N PHE A 158 -12.87 3.86 9.84
CA PHE A 158 -13.80 4.13 8.76
C PHE A 158 -13.63 5.54 8.15
N ILE A 159 -13.24 6.55 8.93
CA ILE A 159 -13.08 7.92 8.41
C ILE A 159 -12.00 7.97 7.32
N PRO A 160 -10.77 7.45 7.52
CA PRO A 160 -9.75 7.48 6.47
C PRO A 160 -10.19 6.73 5.20
N ALA A 161 -10.86 5.58 5.34
CA ALA A 161 -11.37 4.84 4.20
C ALA A 161 -12.48 5.62 3.46
N GLY A 162 -13.37 6.30 4.19
CA GLY A 162 -14.38 7.17 3.60
C GLY A 162 -13.77 8.37 2.87
N LEU A 163 -12.75 9.00 3.45
CA LEU A 163 -12.01 10.09 2.82
C LEU A 163 -11.32 9.65 1.52
N PHE A 164 -10.70 8.46 1.54
CA PHE A 164 -10.10 7.88 0.33
C PHE A 164 -11.14 7.62 -0.77
N ILE A 165 -12.31 7.08 -0.44
CA ILE A 165 -13.39 6.85 -1.41
C ILE A 165 -13.89 8.18 -1.98
N ALA A 166 -14.13 9.17 -1.12
CA ALA A 166 -14.55 10.51 -1.54
C ALA A 166 -13.50 11.15 -2.47
N ASP A 167 -12.22 11.01 -2.14
CA ASP A 167 -11.11 11.52 -2.95
C ASP A 167 -11.03 10.82 -4.32
N ILE A 168 -11.20 9.50 -4.39
CA ILE A 168 -11.29 8.79 -5.68
C ILE A 168 -12.43 9.38 -6.52
N ILE A 169 -13.62 9.51 -5.94
CA ILE A 169 -14.80 10.00 -6.66
C ILE A 169 -14.54 11.40 -7.20
N VAL A 170 -14.08 12.32 -6.35
CA VAL A 170 -13.76 13.70 -6.73
C VAL A 170 -12.66 13.72 -7.81
N SER A 171 -11.57 12.96 -7.62
CA SER A 171 -10.46 12.88 -8.58
C SER A 171 -10.90 12.35 -9.93
N MET A 172 -11.77 11.34 -9.97
CA MET A 172 -12.32 10.79 -11.21
C MET A 172 -13.29 11.75 -11.89
N THR A 173 -14.18 12.38 -11.13
CA THR A 173 -15.11 13.38 -11.67
C THR A 173 -14.38 14.59 -12.24
N CYS A 174 -13.39 15.13 -11.54
CA CYS A 174 -12.59 16.25 -12.04
C CYS A 174 -11.84 15.91 -13.33
N ARG A 175 -11.29 14.68 -13.46
CA ARG A 175 -10.70 14.20 -14.71
C ARG A 175 -11.73 14.06 -15.83
N ALA A 176 -12.90 13.49 -15.54
CA ALA A 176 -13.97 13.34 -16.53
C ALA A 176 -14.51 14.69 -17.04
N LEU A 177 -14.46 15.73 -16.21
CA LEU A 177 -14.83 17.10 -16.56
C LEU A 177 -13.68 17.91 -17.19
N GLY A 178 -12.48 17.33 -17.35
CA GLY A 178 -11.32 18.03 -17.90
C GLY A 178 -10.73 19.13 -17.00
N ILE A 179 -11.04 19.12 -15.70
CA ILE A 179 -10.52 20.10 -14.72
C ILE A 179 -9.04 19.80 -14.41
N ILE A 180 -8.69 18.52 -14.44
CA ILE A 180 -7.32 18.03 -14.27
C ILE A 180 -7.03 16.98 -15.35
N THR A 181 -5.78 16.91 -15.78
CA THR A 181 -5.25 15.94 -16.74
C THR A 181 -4.88 14.63 -16.08
#